data_AF-A0A5K1B936-F1
#
_entry.id   AF-A0A5K1B936-F1
#
_cell.length_a   1.000
_cell.length_b   1.000
_cell.length_c   1.000
_cell.angle_alpha   90.00
_cell.angle_beta   90.00
_cell.angle_gamma   90.00
#
_symmetry.space_group_name_H-M   'P 1'
#
loop_
_entity.id
_entity.type
_entity.pdbx_description
1 polymer ?
#
loop_
_entity_poly.entity_id
_entity_poly.type
_entity_poly.pdbx_seq_one_letter_code
_entity_poly.pdbx_strand_id
1 'polypeptide(L)' 'VRWLLKLSEIPEVIEVPNFSDEAKLFLENLVLNFSPDDASEVKKIEKVTNHDVKAVEYFLKEKCRPHVEVGK' A
#
# COMPACT_ATOMS: atom_id res chain seq x y z
N VAL A 1 -0.91 4.56 -2.41
CA VAL A 1 -1.35 3.45 -3.29
C VAL A 1 -1.44 3.82 -4.78
N ARG A 2 -1.93 5.01 -5.17
CA ARG A 2 -2.12 5.36 -6.61
C ARG A 2 -0.85 5.27 -7.46
N TRP A 3 0.30 5.61 -6.88
CA TRP A 3 1.60 5.42 -7.54
C TRP A 3 1.87 3.96 -7.89
N LEU A 4 1.58 3.02 -6.99
CA LEU A 4 1.80 1.58 -7.21
C LEU A 4 0.84 1.04 -8.29
N LEU A 5 -0.41 1.47 -8.28
CA LEU A 5 -1.37 1.18 -9.36
C LEU A 5 -0.85 1.70 -10.70
N LYS A 6 -0.33 2.93 -10.73
CA LYS A 6 0.16 3.50 -11.98
C LYS A 6 1.40 2.78 -12.50
N LEU A 7 2.27 2.34 -11.61
CA LEU A 7 3.44 1.54 -11.99
C LEU A 7 3.06 0.21 -12.63
N SER A 8 2.04 -0.48 -12.10
CA SER A 8 1.63 -1.78 -12.66
C SER A 8 1.00 -1.67 -14.05
N GLU A 9 0.52 -0.48 -14.43
CA GLU A 9 0.02 -0.21 -15.78
C GLU A 9 1.13 0.01 -16.82
N ILE A 10 2.40 0.13 -16.40
CA ILE A 10 3.54 0.41 -17.30
C ILE A 10 4.15 -0.94 -17.72
N PRO A 11 3.97 -1.39 -18.98
CA PRO A 11 4.47 -2.70 -19.42
C PRO A 11 5.99 -2.86 -19.33
N GLU A 12 6.74 -1.75 -19.35
CA GLU A 12 8.19 -1.73 -19.25
C GLU A 12 8.72 -2.03 -17.83
N VAL A 13 7.88 -1.88 -16.79
CA VAL A 13 8.23 -2.17 -15.39
C VAL A 13 7.90 -3.64 -15.10
N ILE A 14 8.79 -4.53 -15.51
CA ILE A 14 8.59 -5.98 -15.40
C ILE A 14 8.50 -6.49 -13.95
N GLU A 15 9.06 -5.75 -12.99
CA GLU A 15 9.04 -6.09 -11.56
C GLU A 15 7.65 -5.91 -10.95
N VAL A 16 6.80 -5.09 -11.56
CA VAL A 16 5.45 -4.79 -11.10
C VAL A 16 4.48 -5.06 -12.27
N PRO A 17 4.08 -6.33 -12.50
CA PRO A 17 3.14 -6.65 -13.55
C PRO A 17 1.76 -6.03 -13.27
N ASN A 18 0.97 -5.84 -14.31
CA ASN A 18 -0.39 -5.31 -14.21
C ASN A 18 -1.22 -6.14 -13.23
N PHE A 19 -1.82 -5.45 -12.26
CA PHE A 19 -2.63 -6.08 -11.23
C PHE A 19 -3.97 -6.55 -11.78
N SER A 20 -4.47 -7.65 -11.20
CA SER A 20 -5.85 -8.08 -11.40
C SER A 20 -6.84 -7.01 -10.91
N ASP A 21 -8.09 -7.08 -11.37
CA ASP A 21 -9.14 -6.19 -10.89
C ASP A 21 -9.39 -6.36 -9.38
N GLU A 22 -9.17 -7.56 -8.84
CA GLU A 22 -9.27 -7.84 -7.40
C GLU A 22 -8.19 -7.07 -6.60
N ALA A 23 -6.94 -7.11 -7.05
CA ALA A 23 -5.85 -6.34 -6.43
C ALA A 23 -6.06 -4.82 -6.54
N LYS A 24 -6.57 -4.35 -7.67
CA LYS A 24 -6.91 -2.93 -7.86
C LYS A 24 -7.99 -2.50 -6.88
N LEU A 25 -9.08 -3.27 -6.79
CA LEU A 25 -10.17 -3.04 -5.84
C LEU A 25 -9.69 -3.08 -4.40
N PHE A 26 -8.79 -4.00 -4.04
CA PHE A 26 -8.18 -4.06 -2.71
C PHE A 26 -7.43 -2.76 -2.37
N LEU A 27 -6.57 -2.28 -3.28
CA LEU A 27 -5.81 -1.03 -3.10
C LEU A 27 -6.71 0.21 -3.02
N GLU A 28 -7.79 0.25 -3.80
CA GLU A 28 -8.79 1.33 -3.73
C GLU A 28 -9.55 1.29 -2.41
N ASN A 29 -10.01 0.11 -1.98
CA ASN A 29 -10.70 -0.08 -0.71
C ASN A 29 -9.85 0.32 0.49
N LEU A 30 -8.53 0.13 0.43
CA LEU A 30 -7.63 0.58 1.49
C LEU A 30 -7.67 2.10 1.70
N VAL A 31 -7.85 2.87 0.62
CA VAL A 31 -7.98 4.33 0.70
C VAL A 31 -9.39 4.73 1.12
N LEU A 32 -10.42 4.07 0.56
CA LEU A 32 -11.82 4.40 0.84
C LEU A 32 -12.20 4.11 2.30
N ASN A 33 -11.66 3.04 2.88
CA ASN A 33 -11.93 2.62 4.25
C ASN A 33 -10.89 3.11 5.26
N PHE A 34 -10.00 4.02 4.86
CA PHE A 34 -8.99 4.55 5.76
C PHE A 34 -9.64 5.26 6.96
N SER A 35 -9.25 4.85 8.17
CA SER A 35 -9.90 5.25 9.41
C SER A 35 -8.95 5.97 10.38
N PRO A 36 -9.48 6.62 11.44
CA PRO A 36 -8.63 7.18 12.50
C PRO A 36 -7.76 6.12 13.21
N ASP A 37 -8.21 4.87 13.30
CA ASP A 37 -7.42 3.77 13.86
C ASP A 37 -6.20 3.46 13.00
N ASP A 38 -6.35 3.47 11.67
CA ASP A 38 -5.23 3.32 10.73
C ASP A 38 -4.22 4.48 10.88
N ALA A 39 -4.71 5.71 11.05
CA ALA A 39 -3.85 6.87 11.31
C ALA A 39 -3.07 6.70 12.64
N SER A 40 -3.69 6.11 13.66
CA SER A 40 -3.03 5.77 14.92
C SER A 40 -1.94 4.72 14.74
N GLU A 41 -2.16 3.70 13.89
CA GLU A 41 -1.13 2.72 13.51
C GLU A 41 0.07 3.38 12.83
N VAL A 42 -0.17 4.26 11.86
CA VAL A 42 0.89 5.05 11.21
C VAL A 42 1.69 5.84 12.24
N LYS A 43 1.03 6.50 13.21
CA LYS A 43 1.72 7.22 14.28
C LYS A 43 2.55 6.33 15.19
N LYS A 44 2.14 5.08 15.44
CA LYS A 44 2.96 4.12 16.21
C LYS A 44 4.23 3.76 15.46
N ILE A 45 4.14 3.54 14.15
CA ILE A 45 5.30 3.23 13.30
C ILE A 45 6.22 4.44 13.20
N GLU A 46 5.67 5.65 13.03
CA GLU A 46 6.43 6.91 12.96
C GLU A 46 7.29 7.14 14.20
N LYS A 47 6.82 6.74 15.38
CA LYS A 47 7.62 6.83 16.62
C LYS A 47 8.89 5.97 16.58
N VAL A 48 8.89 4.88 15.80
CA VAL A 48 10.06 4.00 15.65
C VAL A 48 10.94 4.47 14.50
N THR A 49 10.36 4.88 13.38
CA THR A 49 11.11 5.29 12.18
C THR A 49 11.64 6.72 12.27
N ASN A 50 11.03 7.57 13.10
CA ASN A 50 11.21 9.02 13.14
C ASN A 50 11.09 9.68 11.75
N HIS A 51 10.23 9.12 10.90
CA HIS A 51 9.99 9.59 9.53
C HIS A 51 8.56 9.21 9.10
N ASP A 52 7.77 10.25 8.83
CA ASP A 52 6.36 10.21 8.43
C ASP A 52 6.09 9.40 7.15
N VAL A 53 6.78 9.69 6.05
CA VAL A 53 6.62 8.97 4.77
C VAL A 53 7.02 7.50 4.93
N LYS A 54 8.09 7.22 5.67
CA LYS A 54 8.51 5.83 5.92
C LYS A 54 7.49 5.07 6.75
N ALA A 55 6.82 5.73 7.71
CA ALA A 55 5.76 5.12 8.49
C ALA A 55 4.56 4.71 7.63
N VAL A 56 4.18 5.55 6.66
CA VAL A 56 3.12 5.23 5.68
C VAL A 56 3.55 4.06 4.79
N GLU A 57 4.81 3.98 4.36
CA GLU A 57 5.33 2.84 3.58
C GLU A 57 5.19 1.52 4.36
N TYR A 58 5.61 1.49 5.63
CA TYR A 58 5.50 0.30 6.47
C TYR A 58 4.04 -0.09 6.74
N PHE A 59 3.18 0.88 7.03
CA PHE A 59 1.74 0.66 7.17
C PHE A 59 1.14 -0.01 5.92
N LEU A 60 1.46 0.51 4.72
CA LEU A 60 0.99 -0.07 3.47
C LEU A 60 1.54 -1.48 3.26
N LYS A 61 2.81 -1.74 3.59
CA LYS A 61 3.40 -3.10 3.53
C LYS A 61 2.68 -4.08 4.45
N GLU A 62 2.31 -3.66 5.66
CA GLU A 62 1.57 -4.51 6.59
C GLU A 62 0.15 -4.82 6.09
N LYS A 63 -0.59 -3.81 5.62
CA LYS A 63 -1.94 -4.01 5.07
C LYS A 63 -1.94 -4.83 3.79
N CYS A 64 -0.91 -4.73 2.94
CA CYS A 64 -0.83 -5.46 1.67
C CYS A 64 -0.29 -6.89 1.81
N ARG A 65 0.39 -7.23 2.91
CA ARG A 65 0.93 -8.58 3.19
C ARG A 65 -0.03 -9.76 2.93
N PRO A 66 -1.34 -9.72 3.26
CA PRO A 66 -2.25 -10.82 2.98
C PRO A 66 -2.58 -10.99 1.48
N HIS A 67 -2.30 -10.00 0.63
CA HIS A 67 -2.65 -10.04 -0.78
C HIS A 67 -1.47 -10.57 -1.63
N VAL A 68 -1.66 -11.68 -2.34
CA VAL A 68 -0.60 -12.39 -3.08
C VAL A 68 0.09 -11.51 -4.14
N GLU A 69 -0.66 -10.65 -4.82
CA GLU A 69 -0.12 -9.78 -5.89
C GLU A 69 0.54 -8.49 -5.39
N VAL A 70 0.12 -7.97 -4.23
CA VAL A 70 0.49 -6.62 -3.75
C VAL A 70 1.40 -6.68 -2.51
N GLY A 71 1.38 -7.79 -1.78
CA GLY A 71 2.18 -8.02 -0.58
C GLY A 71 3.56 -8.61 -0.81
N LYS A 72 4.05 -8.60 -2.06
CA LYS A 72 5.39 -9.08 -2.42
C LYS A 72 6.49 -8.07 -2.08
#